data_AF-A0A662S617-F1
#
_entry.id   AF-A0A662S617-F1
#
_cell.length_a   1.000
_cell.length_b   1.000
_cell.length_c   1.000
_cell.angle_alpha   90.00
_cell.angle_beta   90.00
_cell.angle_gamma   90.00
#
_symmetry.space_group_name_H-M   'P 1'
#
loop_
_entity.id
_entity.type
_entity.pdbx_description
1 polymer ?
#
loop_
_entity_poly.entity_id
_entity_poly.type
_entity_poly.pdbx_seq_one_letter_code
_entity_poly.pdbx_strand_id
1 'polypeptide(L)'
;MLPAHIAENIKKQVLFYLQSTFSFRDKQVEKAFTRFLEDPDTGIFKGPWIQLRRPFRPAPEGATSPLDINIPFHPFLHQYQAWKRLSSKDKKPESTIVTTGTGSGKTECFLFPILDHCLRAKQQGRKGIKAIILYPMNALAADQEKRFAEAVLKDTALKDAGIRVGNYTGRYDPSDPGAGKDSGTEDLGMKGGSYHGISNHAVQQKNPPDILLTNYKMLDFLLMRPQDQNLWRFNEPGALQYLVLDELHTYDGAQGADVACLIRRLKERLSIPKGELCVVGTSATLDDKQAGKEGKADGSADAVETGKDRLARFSGTLFEEDIPPEAVVDEDRLEVEEIVFPDPIDIELPAPEACDPVEGEDALTYAKRQALLWGGPVFKEVPSGQFPVSSEEKEAKEDQWLLDLGGWLKKLKLFKLLLEIFHQAEMNREDPLAWMELIDRLSRKELAFGKFPKIEDRQMLIASFIAMVGHARELRSKRSFPLVPTQVQLWIRELRRLGRIVSDKPCFGWLDEPVQGVNNLPACLSLQ
;
A
#
# COMPACT_ATOMS: atom_id res chain seq x y z
N MET A 1 -20.51 9.81 -1.00
CA MET A 1 -20.51 9.90 0.46
C MET A 1 -19.09 9.68 0.99
N LEU A 2 -18.78 10.18 2.20
CA LEU A 2 -17.57 9.78 2.93
C LEU A 2 -17.36 8.27 2.94
N PRO A 3 -16.12 7.76 2.98
CA PRO A 3 -15.86 6.37 3.28
C PRO A 3 -16.52 5.88 4.59
N ALA A 4 -16.69 6.74 5.61
CA ALA A 4 -17.40 6.41 6.85
C ALA A 4 -18.93 6.25 6.68
N HIS A 5 -19.57 7.17 5.95
CA HIS A 5 -20.99 7.04 5.58
C HIS A 5 -21.22 5.88 4.61
N ILE A 6 -20.27 5.62 3.70
CA ILE A 6 -20.26 4.43 2.85
C ILE A 6 -20.13 3.18 3.72
N ALA A 7 -19.24 3.16 4.71
CA ALA A 7 -19.10 2.04 5.64
C ALA A 7 -20.41 1.78 6.41
N GLU A 8 -21.09 2.83 6.86
CA GLU A 8 -22.40 2.70 7.50
C GLU A 8 -23.46 2.18 6.54
N ASN A 9 -23.48 2.66 5.29
CA ASN A 9 -24.40 2.16 4.27
C ASN A 9 -24.11 0.71 3.88
N ILE A 10 -22.84 0.32 3.74
CA ILE A 10 -22.43 -1.07 3.53
C ILE A 10 -22.89 -1.93 4.71
N LYS A 11 -22.68 -1.47 5.95
CA LYS A 11 -23.16 -2.17 7.14
C LYS A 11 -24.68 -2.37 7.09
N LYS A 12 -25.45 -1.32 6.79
CA LYS A 12 -26.92 -1.37 6.66
C LYS A 12 -27.36 -2.33 5.55
N GLN A 13 -26.74 -2.26 4.36
CA GLN A 13 -27.07 -3.11 3.22
C GLN A 13 -26.74 -4.59 3.48
N VAL A 14 -25.58 -4.87 4.07
CA VAL A 14 -25.18 -6.24 4.42
C VAL A 14 -26.08 -6.77 5.53
N LEU A 15 -26.39 -5.99 6.57
CA LEU A 15 -27.35 -6.40 7.60
C LEU A 15 -28.72 -6.70 7.00
N PHE A 16 -29.24 -5.82 6.14
CA PHE A 16 -30.52 -6.04 5.47
C PHE A 16 -30.51 -7.30 4.59
N TYR A 17 -29.42 -7.52 3.84
CA TYR A 17 -29.22 -8.73 3.06
C TYR A 17 -29.22 -9.99 3.94
N LEU A 18 -28.46 -9.99 5.04
CA LEU A 18 -28.39 -11.13 5.97
C LEU A 18 -29.73 -11.39 6.67
N GLN A 19 -30.42 -10.35 7.10
CA GLN A 19 -31.74 -10.43 7.75
C GLN A 19 -32.80 -10.95 6.78
N SER A 20 -32.77 -10.52 5.52
CA SER A 20 -33.71 -11.00 4.50
C SER A 20 -33.38 -12.41 3.99
N THR A 21 -32.10 -12.80 3.98
CA THR A 21 -31.63 -14.13 3.55
C THR A 21 -31.94 -15.21 4.59
N PHE A 22 -31.76 -14.92 5.88
CA PHE A 22 -31.98 -15.87 6.95
C PHE A 22 -33.34 -15.63 7.63
N SER A 23 -34.33 -16.42 7.23
CA SER A 23 -35.65 -16.42 7.88
C SER A 23 -35.70 -17.42 9.03
N PHE A 24 -36.20 -16.98 10.19
CA PHE A 24 -36.38 -17.84 11.36
C PHE A 24 -37.88 -18.02 11.65
N ARG A 25 -38.30 -19.25 11.95
CA ARG A 25 -39.69 -19.52 12.41
C ARG A 25 -39.96 -18.93 13.79
N ASP A 26 -38.95 -18.89 14.65
CA ASP A 26 -39.04 -18.36 16.01
C ASP A 26 -38.50 -16.93 16.06
N LYS A 27 -39.38 -15.97 16.40
CA LYS A 27 -39.06 -14.56 16.55
C LYS A 27 -38.02 -14.27 17.63
N GLN A 28 -37.89 -15.12 18.65
CA GLN A 28 -36.86 -14.96 19.68
C GLN A 28 -35.46 -15.27 19.13
N VAL A 29 -35.37 -16.28 18.25
CA VAL A 29 -34.12 -16.64 17.58
C VAL A 29 -33.72 -15.56 16.57
N GLU A 30 -34.68 -15.06 15.79
CA GLU A 30 -34.47 -13.94 14.86
C GLU A 30 -33.90 -12.71 15.56
N LYS A 31 -34.51 -12.29 16.67
CA LYS A 31 -34.03 -11.15 17.48
C LYS A 31 -32.63 -11.38 18.05
N ALA A 32 -32.33 -12.61 18.49
CA ALA A 32 -31.01 -12.95 18.99
C ALA A 32 -29.94 -12.92 17.89
N PHE A 33 -30.29 -13.40 16.69
CA PHE A 33 -29.42 -13.36 15.53
C PHE A 33 -29.13 -11.92 15.10
N THR A 34 -30.16 -11.08 14.97
CA THR A 34 -29.99 -9.65 14.65
C THR A 34 -29.15 -8.93 15.69
N ARG A 35 -29.43 -9.13 16.99
CA ARG A 35 -28.62 -8.53 18.07
C ARG A 35 -27.16 -8.95 17.97
N PHE A 36 -26.89 -10.21 17.68
CA PHE A 36 -25.52 -10.71 17.51
C PHE A 36 -24.84 -10.07 16.30
N LEU A 37 -25.49 -9.99 15.14
CA LEU A 37 -24.89 -9.36 13.95
C LEU A 37 -24.53 -7.88 14.19
N GLU A 38 -25.36 -7.17 14.95
CA GLU A 38 -25.19 -5.75 15.26
C GLU A 38 -24.22 -5.47 16.42
N ASP A 39 -23.84 -6.50 17.18
CA ASP A 39 -22.99 -6.38 18.36
C ASP A 39 -21.60 -5.81 17.99
N PRO A 40 -21.16 -4.69 18.60
CA PRO A 40 -19.90 -4.05 18.21
C PRO A 40 -18.65 -4.86 18.60
N ASP A 41 -18.77 -5.73 19.62
CA ASP A 41 -17.65 -6.43 20.25
C ASP A 41 -17.55 -7.88 19.80
N THR A 42 -18.65 -8.51 19.41
CA THR A 42 -18.71 -9.93 19.07
C THR A 42 -19.45 -10.17 17.77
N GLY A 43 -20.06 -9.15 17.16
CA GLY A 43 -20.81 -9.29 15.93
C GLY A 43 -19.95 -9.44 14.69
N ILE A 44 -20.60 -9.29 13.53
CA ILE A 44 -19.96 -9.51 12.22
C ILE A 44 -19.14 -8.29 11.77
N PHE A 45 -19.49 -7.10 12.24
CA PHE A 45 -18.82 -5.86 11.86
C PHE A 45 -17.86 -5.40 12.94
N LYS A 46 -16.67 -4.98 12.51
CA LYS A 46 -15.72 -4.26 13.36
C LYS A 46 -15.33 -2.94 12.72
N GLY A 47 -15.26 -1.88 13.53
CA GLY A 47 -15.07 -0.50 13.07
C GLY A 47 -16.39 0.27 12.90
N PRO A 48 -16.39 1.40 12.15
CA PRO A 48 -15.32 1.84 11.28
C PRO A 48 -14.12 2.40 12.06
N TRP A 49 -12.92 2.07 11.59
CA TRP A 49 -11.70 2.77 11.96
C TRP A 49 -11.34 3.76 10.88
N ILE A 50 -10.77 4.88 11.30
CA ILE A 50 -10.33 5.95 10.43
C ILE A 50 -8.84 6.18 10.62
N GLN A 51 -8.18 6.47 9.52
CA GLN A 51 -6.76 6.78 9.49
C GLN A 51 -6.52 7.93 8.52
N LEU A 52 -5.81 8.95 9.01
CA LEU A 52 -5.28 10.03 8.20
C LEU A 52 -3.77 9.91 8.28
N ARG A 53 -3.11 9.71 7.14
CA ARG A 53 -1.65 9.68 7.07
C ARG A 53 -1.14 11.04 6.61
N ARG A 54 -0.04 11.48 7.21
CA ARG A 54 0.72 12.64 6.72
C ARG A 54 1.33 12.29 5.36
N PRO A 55 1.37 13.23 4.41
CA PRO A 55 1.92 12.99 3.09
C PRO A 55 3.43 12.73 3.15
N PHE A 56 3.94 11.96 2.20
CA PHE A 56 5.38 11.74 2.07
C PHE A 56 6.11 13.02 1.65
N ARG A 57 7.31 13.21 2.20
CA ARG A 57 8.18 14.33 1.86
C ARG A 57 8.66 14.20 0.42
N PRO A 58 8.49 15.21 -0.44
CA PRO A 58 9.09 15.22 -1.77
C PRO A 58 10.61 15.35 -1.66
N ALA A 59 11.35 14.86 -2.67
CA ALA A 59 12.78 15.15 -2.76
C ALA A 59 13.02 16.67 -2.89
N PRO A 60 14.19 17.20 -2.49
CA PRO A 60 14.48 18.62 -2.58
C PRO A 60 14.29 19.16 -4.01
N GLU A 61 13.69 20.35 -4.14
CA GLU A 61 13.56 21.00 -5.44
C GLU A 61 14.94 21.28 -6.05
N GLY A 62 15.10 21.01 -7.34
CA GLY A 62 16.38 21.19 -8.04
C GLY A 62 17.43 20.10 -7.75
N ALA A 63 17.10 19.06 -6.97
CA ALA A 63 17.99 17.93 -6.77
C ALA A 63 18.36 17.26 -8.10
N THR A 64 19.66 17.15 -8.39
CA THR A 64 20.12 16.45 -9.59
C THR A 64 19.79 14.96 -9.48
N SER A 65 19.23 14.40 -10.55
CA SER A 65 18.97 12.96 -10.65
C SER A 65 20.29 12.18 -10.56
N PRO A 66 20.39 11.14 -9.71
CA PRO A 66 21.55 10.26 -9.68
C PRO A 66 21.57 9.25 -10.83
N LEU A 67 20.59 9.29 -11.73
CA LEU A 67 20.37 8.38 -12.86
C LEU A 67 20.49 9.14 -14.20
N ASP A 68 20.84 8.43 -15.27
CA ASP A 68 20.95 8.98 -16.63
C ASP A 68 19.60 8.98 -17.38
N ILE A 69 18.70 8.08 -17.01
CA ILE A 69 17.36 7.98 -17.60
C ILE A 69 16.41 9.08 -17.10
N ASN A 70 15.40 9.40 -17.93
CA ASN A 70 14.40 10.40 -17.59
C ASN A 70 13.33 9.82 -16.66
N ILE A 71 13.08 10.50 -15.53
CA ILE A 71 12.04 10.10 -14.57
C ILE A 71 10.79 10.94 -14.83
N PRO A 72 9.61 10.33 -15.12
CA PRO A 72 8.43 11.06 -15.55
C PRO A 72 7.63 11.70 -14.40
N PHE A 73 8.22 11.81 -13.22
CA PHE A 73 7.64 12.41 -12.02
C PHE A 73 8.75 12.89 -11.08
N HIS A 74 8.41 13.81 -10.17
CA HIS A 74 9.32 14.20 -9.09
C HIS A 74 9.15 13.26 -7.89
N PRO A 75 10.24 12.64 -7.41
CA PRO A 75 10.18 11.55 -6.43
C PRO A 75 9.91 12.03 -5.00
N PHE A 76 9.53 11.08 -4.15
CA PHE A 76 9.63 11.25 -2.70
C PHE A 76 11.08 11.16 -2.22
N LEU A 77 11.36 11.68 -1.02
CA LEU A 77 12.71 11.73 -0.47
C LEU A 77 13.30 10.32 -0.31
N HIS A 78 12.54 9.35 0.18
CA HIS A 78 13.00 7.96 0.35
C HIS A 78 13.35 7.30 -1.00
N GLN A 79 12.57 7.57 -2.05
CA GLN A 79 12.88 7.10 -3.41
C GLN A 79 14.20 7.71 -3.89
N TYR A 80 14.37 9.01 -3.72
CA TYR A 80 15.61 9.71 -4.10
C TYR A 80 16.83 9.22 -3.33
N GLN A 81 16.70 8.96 -2.03
CA GLN A 81 17.73 8.37 -1.19
C GLN A 81 18.09 6.95 -1.66
N ALA A 82 17.10 6.11 -1.96
CA ALA A 82 17.31 4.79 -2.53
C ALA A 82 18.03 4.88 -3.89
N TRP A 83 17.64 5.81 -4.77
CA TRP A 83 18.30 5.99 -6.06
C TRP A 83 19.76 6.41 -5.92
N LYS A 84 20.07 7.30 -4.96
CA LYS A 84 21.45 7.68 -4.67
C LYS A 84 22.30 6.47 -4.29
N ARG A 85 21.80 5.57 -3.45
CA ARG A 85 22.51 4.37 -3.02
C ARG A 85 22.62 3.33 -4.14
N LEU A 86 21.52 3.07 -4.83
CA LEU A 86 21.40 2.02 -5.84
C LEU A 86 21.98 2.39 -7.21
N SER A 87 22.22 3.66 -7.48
CA SER A 87 22.85 4.09 -8.74
C SER A 87 24.23 3.48 -8.90
N SER A 88 24.46 2.90 -10.08
CA SER A 88 25.75 2.37 -10.53
C SER A 88 26.49 3.35 -11.46
N LYS A 89 26.04 4.61 -11.51
CA LYS A 89 26.70 5.67 -12.27
C LYS A 89 27.95 6.13 -11.52
N ASP A 90 29.11 5.97 -12.15
CA ASP A 90 30.43 6.39 -11.66
C ASP A 90 30.83 5.85 -10.27
N LYS A 91 30.10 4.86 -9.74
CA LYS A 91 30.37 4.22 -8.46
C LYS A 91 29.81 2.79 -8.41
N LYS A 92 30.23 2.04 -7.40
CA LYS A 92 29.61 0.77 -7.04
C LYS A 92 28.25 1.03 -6.37
N PRO A 93 27.17 0.34 -6.79
CA PRO A 93 25.88 0.47 -6.14
C PRO A 93 25.91 -0.13 -4.72
N GLU A 94 25.16 0.48 -3.82
CA GLU A 94 25.14 0.15 -2.40
C GLU A 94 23.82 -0.52 -2.02
N SER A 95 23.89 -1.69 -1.39
CA SER A 95 22.72 -2.44 -0.92
C SER A 95 21.80 -1.57 -0.06
N THR A 96 20.50 -1.72 -0.24
CA THR A 96 19.49 -0.81 0.35
C THR A 96 18.24 -1.57 0.76
N ILE A 97 17.79 -1.39 2.00
CA ILE A 97 16.52 -1.93 2.49
C ILE A 97 15.54 -0.76 2.61
N VAL A 98 14.37 -0.88 1.98
CA VAL A 98 13.35 0.17 1.94
C VAL A 98 12.18 -0.23 2.84
N THR A 99 11.94 0.55 3.88
CA THR A 99 10.93 0.32 4.92
C THR A 99 9.85 1.39 4.85
N THR A 100 8.80 1.11 4.09
CA THR A 100 7.73 2.08 3.85
C THR A 100 6.36 1.40 3.78
N GLY A 101 5.30 2.18 4.01
CA GLY A 101 3.91 1.72 3.92
C GLY A 101 3.50 1.34 2.50
N THR A 102 2.35 0.70 2.35
CA THR A 102 1.75 0.42 1.05
C THR A 102 1.44 1.72 0.30
N GLY A 103 1.58 1.72 -1.03
CA GLY A 103 1.32 2.91 -1.86
C GLY A 103 2.37 4.04 -1.78
N SER A 104 3.47 3.85 -1.06
CA SER A 104 4.60 4.81 -0.96
C SER A 104 5.56 4.79 -2.15
N GLY A 105 5.32 3.92 -3.13
CA GLY A 105 6.17 3.73 -4.30
C GLY A 105 7.48 2.98 -4.00
N LYS A 106 7.38 1.83 -3.30
CA LYS A 106 8.51 0.91 -3.03
C LYS A 106 9.17 0.40 -4.31
N THR A 107 8.36 0.00 -5.29
CA THR A 107 8.85 -0.49 -6.59
C THR A 107 9.74 0.56 -7.26
N GLU A 108 9.29 1.82 -7.27
CA GLU A 108 10.00 2.92 -7.91
C GLU A 108 11.36 3.20 -7.26
N CYS A 109 11.58 2.79 -6.01
CA CYS A 109 12.88 2.92 -5.34
C CYS A 109 13.99 2.11 -6.03
N PHE A 110 13.68 0.95 -6.61
CA PHE A 110 14.68 0.09 -7.27
C PHE A 110 14.48 -0.04 -8.78
N LEU A 111 13.26 0.16 -9.29
CA LEU A 111 12.93 0.02 -10.71
C LEU A 111 13.81 0.91 -11.60
N PHE A 112 13.89 2.21 -11.29
CA PHE A 112 14.63 3.15 -12.12
C PHE A 112 16.15 2.95 -12.05
N PRO A 113 16.79 2.77 -10.87
CA PRO A 113 18.22 2.44 -10.80
C PRO A 113 18.59 1.16 -11.57
N ILE A 114 17.72 0.14 -11.55
CA ILE A 114 17.95 -1.11 -12.28
C ILE A 114 17.85 -0.89 -13.79
N LEU A 115 16.83 -0.17 -14.27
CA LEU A 115 16.68 0.15 -15.70
C LEU A 115 17.87 0.97 -16.23
N ASP A 116 18.27 1.96 -15.45
CA ASP A 116 19.41 2.83 -15.72
C ASP A 116 20.73 2.03 -15.81
N HIS A 117 20.95 1.07 -14.91
CA HIS A 117 22.08 0.14 -15.02
C HIS A 117 21.98 -0.77 -16.25
N CYS A 118 20.80 -1.32 -16.55
CA CYS A 118 20.59 -2.20 -17.70
C CYS A 118 20.92 -1.47 -19.02
N LEU A 119 20.55 -0.20 -19.12
CA LEU A 119 20.89 0.66 -20.27
C LEU A 119 22.41 0.78 -20.43
N ARG A 120 23.13 1.16 -19.37
CA ARG A 120 24.60 1.25 -19.40
C ARG A 120 25.25 -0.10 -19.76
N ALA A 121 24.79 -1.19 -19.15
CA ALA A 121 25.31 -2.52 -19.41
C ALA A 121 25.11 -2.94 -20.88
N LYS A 122 23.95 -2.63 -21.48
CA LYS A 122 23.67 -2.87 -22.90
C LYS A 122 24.54 -2.05 -23.84
N GLN A 123 24.73 -0.76 -23.54
CA GLN A 123 25.61 0.10 -24.32
C GLN A 123 27.07 -0.39 -24.28
N GLN A 124 27.47 -1.05 -23.20
CA GLN A 124 28.77 -1.73 -23.06
C GLN A 124 28.79 -3.15 -23.68
N GLY A 125 27.70 -3.60 -24.32
CA GLY A 125 27.61 -4.91 -24.96
C GLY A 125 27.48 -6.10 -24.01
N ARG A 126 27.23 -5.87 -22.71
CA ARG A 126 27.10 -6.95 -21.71
C ARG A 126 25.80 -7.73 -21.90
N LYS A 127 25.89 -9.06 -21.99
CA LYS A 127 24.75 -9.98 -22.08
C LYS A 127 24.40 -10.57 -20.71
N GLY A 128 23.38 -11.44 -20.67
CA GLY A 128 22.92 -12.10 -19.44
C GLY A 128 21.98 -11.24 -18.59
N ILE A 129 21.52 -11.81 -17.49
CA ILE A 129 20.60 -11.18 -16.54
C ILE A 129 21.38 -10.20 -15.64
N LYS A 130 20.94 -8.94 -15.56
CA LYS A 130 21.54 -7.87 -14.75
C LYS A 130 20.85 -7.71 -13.40
N ALA A 131 19.56 -8.04 -13.34
CA ALA A 131 18.78 -7.98 -12.12
C ALA A 131 17.82 -9.16 -11.99
N ILE A 132 17.75 -9.73 -10.79
CA ILE A 132 16.73 -10.71 -10.41
C ILE A 132 15.83 -10.08 -9.36
N ILE A 133 14.52 -10.18 -9.54
CA ILE A 133 13.53 -9.68 -8.59
C ILE A 133 12.66 -10.85 -8.14
N LEU A 134 12.68 -11.11 -6.84
CA LEU A 134 11.90 -12.16 -6.20
C LEU A 134 10.65 -11.55 -5.56
N TYR A 135 9.50 -12.04 -6.00
CA TYR A 135 8.21 -11.72 -5.42
C TYR A 135 7.67 -12.91 -4.62
N PRO A 136 6.92 -12.66 -3.53
CA PRO A 136 6.28 -13.73 -2.74
C PRO A 136 5.17 -14.46 -3.51
N MET A 137 4.51 -13.79 -4.47
CA MET A 137 3.35 -14.32 -5.20
C MET A 137 3.47 -14.10 -6.71
N ASN A 138 3.01 -15.06 -7.52
CA ASN A 138 3.02 -14.96 -8.99
C ASN A 138 2.18 -13.79 -9.51
N ALA A 139 1.02 -13.52 -8.90
CA ALA A 139 0.16 -12.40 -9.29
C ALA A 139 0.89 -11.06 -9.13
N LEU A 140 1.65 -10.90 -8.03
CA LEU A 140 2.46 -9.72 -7.80
C LEU A 140 3.57 -9.60 -8.86
N ALA A 141 4.28 -10.69 -9.17
CA ALA A 141 5.28 -10.68 -10.24
C ALA A 141 4.70 -10.24 -11.59
N ALA A 142 3.51 -10.74 -11.96
CA ALA A 142 2.82 -10.38 -13.20
C ALA A 142 2.39 -8.91 -13.23
N ASP A 143 1.93 -8.34 -12.11
CA ASP A 143 1.59 -6.92 -12.06
C ASP A 143 2.81 -6.01 -12.11
N GLN A 144 3.92 -6.41 -11.48
CA GLN A 144 5.16 -5.65 -11.53
C GLN A 144 5.84 -5.74 -12.91
N GLU A 145 5.71 -6.86 -13.62
CA GLU A 145 6.14 -7.01 -15.01
C GLU A 145 5.55 -5.91 -15.90
N LYS A 146 4.24 -5.65 -15.78
CA LYS A 146 3.56 -4.60 -16.55
C LYS A 146 4.19 -3.24 -16.30
N ARG A 147 4.55 -2.93 -15.04
CA ARG A 147 5.19 -1.65 -14.67
C ARG A 147 6.59 -1.50 -15.26
N PHE A 148 7.40 -2.56 -15.20
CA PHE A 148 8.72 -2.57 -15.83
C PHE A 148 8.60 -2.42 -17.36
N ALA A 149 7.67 -3.14 -18.00
CA ALA A 149 7.43 -3.04 -19.43
C ALA A 149 6.95 -1.65 -19.85
N GLU A 150 6.04 -1.05 -19.07
CA GLU A 150 5.58 0.32 -19.27
C GLU A 150 6.74 1.33 -19.21
N ALA A 151 7.58 1.23 -18.18
CA ALA A 151 8.73 2.12 -18.02
C ALA A 151 9.73 2.01 -19.19
N VAL A 152 10.01 0.78 -19.66
CA VAL A 152 10.88 0.55 -20.82
C VAL A 152 10.26 1.10 -22.11
N LEU A 153 8.97 0.88 -22.34
CA LEU A 153 8.32 1.26 -23.61
C LEU A 153 8.03 2.75 -23.73
N LYS A 154 7.91 3.47 -22.61
CA LYS A 154 7.71 4.94 -22.58
C LYS A 154 9.01 5.72 -22.70
N ASP A 155 10.16 5.14 -22.35
CA ASP A 155 11.46 5.78 -22.50
C ASP A 155 12.12 5.33 -23.82
N THR A 156 12.41 6.27 -24.71
CA THR A 156 12.97 5.97 -26.04
C THR A 156 14.36 5.35 -25.95
N ALA A 157 15.21 5.76 -25.01
CA ALA A 157 16.55 5.23 -24.87
C ALA A 157 16.53 3.77 -24.37
N LEU A 158 15.65 3.45 -23.42
CA LEU A 158 15.44 2.08 -22.95
C LEU A 158 14.87 1.18 -24.06
N LYS A 159 13.87 1.68 -24.80
CA LYS A 159 13.26 0.96 -25.91
C LYS A 159 14.26 0.67 -27.03
N ASP A 160 15.01 1.68 -27.46
CA ASP A 160 15.97 1.56 -28.58
C ASP A 160 17.17 0.68 -28.19
N ALA A 161 17.57 0.67 -26.92
CA ALA A 161 18.57 -0.27 -26.39
C ALA A 161 18.08 -1.73 -26.33
N GLY A 162 16.79 -1.97 -26.54
CA GLY A 162 16.19 -3.31 -26.51
C GLY A 162 16.30 -3.97 -25.14
N ILE A 163 15.98 -3.22 -24.06
CA ILE A 163 15.91 -3.79 -22.70
C ILE A 163 14.84 -4.89 -22.66
N ARG A 164 15.22 -6.06 -22.16
CA ARG A 164 14.33 -7.22 -22.04
C ARG A 164 13.90 -7.43 -20.59
N VAL A 165 12.59 -7.45 -20.36
CA VAL A 165 11.98 -7.78 -19.05
C VAL A 165 11.31 -9.13 -19.19
N GLY A 166 11.72 -10.11 -18.38
CA GLY A 166 11.18 -11.47 -18.41
C GLY A 166 10.47 -11.81 -17.11
N ASN A 167 9.27 -12.37 -17.20
CA ASN A 167 8.58 -12.99 -16.09
C ASN A 167 8.70 -14.51 -16.24
N TYR A 168 9.31 -15.14 -15.25
CA TYR A 168 9.58 -16.58 -15.23
C TYR A 168 8.97 -17.16 -13.97
N THR A 169 7.64 -17.25 -13.93
CA THR A 169 6.89 -17.82 -12.80
C THR A 169 6.20 -19.14 -13.19
N GLY A 170 5.89 -19.96 -12.18
CA GLY A 170 5.23 -21.25 -12.40
C GLY A 170 3.86 -21.08 -13.06
N ARG A 171 3.67 -21.74 -14.20
CA ARG A 171 2.50 -21.69 -15.08
C ARG A 171 1.16 -21.72 -14.32
N TYR A 172 0.47 -20.58 -14.30
CA TYR A 172 -0.97 -20.53 -14.09
C TYR A 172 -1.52 -19.33 -14.85
N ASP A 173 -1.97 -19.57 -16.09
CA ASP A 173 -2.94 -18.69 -16.73
C ASP A 173 -4.33 -19.27 -16.39
N PRO A 174 -5.14 -18.61 -15.54
CA PRO A 174 -6.49 -19.07 -15.24
C PRO A 174 -7.39 -19.12 -16.49
N SER A 175 -7.04 -18.36 -17.53
CA SER A 175 -7.78 -18.30 -18.79
C SER A 175 -7.36 -19.35 -19.82
N ASP A 176 -6.21 -20.00 -19.62
CA ASP A 176 -5.75 -21.11 -20.47
C ASP A 176 -5.08 -22.24 -19.65
N PRO A 177 -5.88 -23.15 -19.06
CA PRO A 177 -5.37 -24.32 -18.34
C PRO A 177 -4.62 -25.34 -19.22
N GLY A 178 -4.64 -25.17 -20.55
CA GLY A 178 -4.01 -26.06 -21.53
C GLY A 178 -2.69 -25.53 -22.12
N ALA A 179 -2.22 -24.37 -21.64
CA ALA A 179 -1.09 -23.65 -22.19
C ALA A 179 0.18 -24.52 -22.31
N GLY A 180 0.61 -24.77 -23.55
CA GLY A 180 1.74 -25.63 -23.90
C GLY A 180 3.09 -25.14 -23.38
N LYS A 181 4.17 -25.91 -23.63
CA LYS A 181 5.52 -25.57 -23.14
C LYS A 181 6.05 -24.20 -23.61
N ASP A 182 5.51 -23.71 -24.73
CA ASP A 182 5.89 -22.48 -25.43
C ASP A 182 4.76 -21.45 -25.47
N SER A 183 3.87 -21.47 -24.47
CA SER A 183 2.83 -20.44 -24.30
C SER A 183 3.39 -19.20 -23.59
N GLY A 184 2.72 -18.06 -23.79
CA GLY A 184 3.12 -16.76 -23.23
C GLY A 184 3.54 -15.75 -24.29
N THR A 185 3.94 -14.58 -23.84
CA THR A 185 4.42 -13.47 -24.67
C THR A 185 5.89 -13.66 -25.03
N GLU A 186 6.23 -13.49 -26.31
CA GLU A 186 7.59 -13.71 -26.84
C GLU A 186 8.44 -12.43 -26.87
N ASP A 187 7.79 -11.28 -26.81
CA ASP A 187 8.38 -9.96 -26.84
C ASP A 187 7.80 -9.06 -25.75
N LEU A 188 8.42 -7.90 -25.60
CA LEU A 188 7.98 -6.83 -24.71
C LEU A 188 7.09 -5.89 -25.53
N GLY A 189 5.86 -5.66 -25.11
CA GLY A 189 4.88 -4.96 -25.96
C GLY A 189 3.64 -4.47 -25.25
N MET A 190 2.65 -4.07 -26.05
CA MET A 190 1.31 -3.71 -25.59
C MET A 190 0.26 -4.58 -26.29
N LYS A 191 -0.67 -5.13 -25.52
CA LYS A 191 -1.81 -5.91 -26.05
C LYS A 191 -3.06 -5.56 -25.24
N GLY A 192 -4.15 -5.23 -25.94
CA GLY A 192 -5.42 -4.89 -25.29
C GLY A 192 -5.33 -3.70 -24.32
N GLY A 193 -4.47 -2.72 -24.60
CA GLY A 193 -4.27 -1.55 -23.72
C GLY A 193 -3.40 -1.82 -22.48
N SER A 194 -2.85 -3.02 -22.32
CA SER A 194 -1.95 -3.37 -21.21
C SER A 194 -0.54 -3.68 -21.72
N TYR A 195 0.46 -3.22 -20.96
CA TYR A 195 1.87 -3.53 -21.18
C TYR A 195 2.16 -4.97 -20.75
N HIS A 196 3.08 -5.65 -21.42
CA HIS A 196 3.55 -6.97 -21.02
C HIS A 196 5.05 -7.12 -21.31
N GLY A 197 5.72 -7.91 -20.49
CA GLY A 197 7.07 -8.39 -20.76
C GLY A 197 7.04 -9.75 -21.44
N ILE A 198 8.16 -10.46 -21.36
CA ILE A 198 8.36 -11.76 -22.01
C ILE A 198 8.04 -12.85 -20.98
N SER A 199 6.97 -13.61 -21.20
CA SER A 199 6.61 -14.74 -20.34
C SER A 199 6.89 -16.11 -20.96
N ASN A 200 7.18 -16.16 -22.28
CA ASN A 200 7.56 -17.40 -22.94
C ASN A 200 8.98 -17.86 -22.48
N HIS A 201 9.04 -19.01 -21.81
CA HIS A 201 10.28 -19.54 -21.25
C HIS A 201 11.32 -19.94 -22.31
N ALA A 202 10.90 -20.52 -23.44
CA ALA A 202 11.83 -20.93 -24.50
C ALA A 202 12.50 -19.71 -25.15
N VAL A 203 11.76 -18.62 -25.33
CA VAL A 203 12.30 -17.35 -25.81
C VAL A 203 13.28 -16.75 -24.81
N GLN A 204 12.97 -16.78 -23.51
CA GLN A 204 13.87 -16.33 -22.46
C GLN A 204 15.16 -17.20 -22.39
N GLN A 205 15.08 -18.52 -22.53
CA GLN A 205 16.26 -19.38 -22.55
C GLN A 205 17.13 -19.16 -23.81
N LYS A 206 16.50 -18.89 -24.97
CA LYS A 206 17.21 -18.57 -26.21
C LYS A 206 17.83 -17.19 -26.16
N ASN A 207 17.23 -16.23 -25.47
CA ASN A 207 17.79 -14.89 -25.29
C ASN A 207 17.39 -14.35 -23.90
N PRO A 208 18.25 -14.57 -22.88
CA PRO A 208 17.95 -14.21 -21.49
C PRO A 208 17.50 -12.76 -21.34
N PRO A 209 16.54 -12.47 -20.45
CA PRO A 209 16.14 -11.10 -20.17
C PRO A 209 17.26 -10.36 -19.43
N ASP A 210 17.24 -9.03 -19.48
CA ASP A 210 18.13 -8.19 -18.67
C ASP A 210 17.60 -8.11 -17.22
N ILE A 211 16.28 -8.16 -17.05
CA ILE A 211 15.60 -8.15 -15.75
C ILE A 211 14.71 -9.39 -15.67
N LEU A 212 14.98 -10.26 -14.70
CA LEU A 212 14.22 -11.48 -14.44
C LEU A 212 13.32 -11.31 -13.21
N LEU A 213 12.01 -11.33 -13.43
CA LEU A 213 11.00 -11.36 -12.38
C LEU A 213 10.60 -12.82 -12.14
N THR A 214 10.69 -13.27 -10.89
CA THR A 214 10.34 -14.66 -10.53
C THR A 214 9.94 -14.73 -9.05
N ASN A 215 9.79 -15.94 -8.53
CA ASN A 215 9.60 -16.22 -7.12
C ASN A 215 10.72 -17.16 -6.61
N TYR A 216 10.90 -17.25 -5.30
CA TYR A 216 11.99 -18.04 -4.72
C TYR A 216 11.95 -19.53 -5.10
N LYS A 217 10.76 -20.14 -5.19
CA LYS A 217 10.61 -21.55 -5.60
C LYS A 217 11.04 -21.77 -7.05
N MET A 218 10.69 -20.84 -7.92
CA MET A 218 11.02 -20.93 -9.33
C MET A 218 12.50 -20.61 -9.57
N LEU A 219 13.10 -19.68 -8.82
CA LEU A 219 14.54 -19.49 -8.83
C LEU A 219 15.29 -20.77 -8.42
N ASP A 220 14.84 -21.48 -7.38
CA ASP A 220 15.42 -22.77 -6.98
C ASP A 220 15.42 -23.78 -8.14
N PHE A 221 14.29 -23.90 -8.84
CA PHE A 221 14.20 -24.72 -10.05
C PHE A 221 15.13 -24.27 -11.18
N LEU A 222 15.23 -22.95 -11.42
CA LEU A 222 16.10 -22.40 -12.46
C LEU A 222 17.58 -22.68 -12.22
N LEU A 223 18.01 -22.80 -10.96
CA LEU A 223 19.40 -23.12 -10.60
C LEU A 223 19.72 -24.61 -10.76
N MET A 224 18.74 -25.49 -10.54
CA MET A 224 18.96 -26.94 -10.47
C MET A 224 18.61 -27.71 -11.75
N ARG A 225 17.63 -27.26 -12.54
CA ARG A 225 17.12 -28.05 -13.67
C ARG A 225 18.05 -27.98 -14.89
N PRO A 226 18.35 -29.12 -15.54
CA PRO A 226 19.18 -29.14 -16.75
C PRO A 226 18.61 -28.32 -17.92
N GLN A 227 17.29 -28.32 -18.08
CA GLN A 227 16.63 -27.58 -19.17
C GLN A 227 16.75 -26.05 -19.02
N ASP A 228 16.92 -25.54 -17.79
CA ASP A 228 16.96 -24.10 -17.51
C ASP A 228 18.41 -23.54 -17.53
N GLN A 229 19.43 -24.39 -17.75
CA GLN A 229 20.84 -23.99 -17.75
C GLN A 229 21.17 -22.93 -18.80
N ASN A 230 20.48 -22.97 -19.95
CA ASN A 230 20.66 -22.00 -21.04
C ASN A 230 20.37 -20.56 -20.63
N LEU A 231 19.52 -20.35 -19.61
CA LEU A 231 19.21 -19.02 -19.10
C LEU A 231 20.45 -18.30 -18.57
N TRP A 232 21.40 -19.06 -18.00
CA TRP A 232 22.58 -18.55 -17.30
C TRP A 232 23.83 -18.44 -18.18
N ARG A 233 23.77 -18.86 -19.45
CA ARG A 233 24.95 -19.04 -20.32
C ARG A 233 25.73 -17.75 -20.62
N PHE A 234 25.12 -16.60 -20.37
CA PHE A 234 25.75 -15.28 -20.57
C PHE A 234 25.97 -14.54 -19.24
N ASN A 235 25.71 -15.17 -18.10
CA ASN A 235 25.92 -14.60 -16.78
C ASN A 235 27.36 -14.84 -16.33
N GLU A 236 28.30 -14.23 -17.06
CA GLU A 236 29.71 -14.13 -16.66
C GLU A 236 29.84 -13.33 -15.34
N PRO A 237 30.95 -13.49 -14.58
CA PRO A 237 31.17 -12.73 -13.36
C PRO A 237 30.97 -11.21 -13.56
N GLY A 238 30.19 -10.59 -12.68
CA GLY A 238 29.81 -9.17 -12.78
C GLY A 238 28.64 -8.86 -13.71
N ALA A 239 28.02 -9.85 -14.37
CA ALA A 239 26.82 -9.63 -15.18
C ALA A 239 25.59 -9.34 -14.31
N LEU A 240 25.37 -10.13 -13.24
CA LEU A 240 24.29 -9.92 -12.28
C LEU A 240 24.71 -8.88 -11.24
N GLN A 241 24.09 -7.70 -11.27
CA GLN A 241 24.41 -6.60 -10.37
C GLN A 241 23.42 -6.48 -9.20
N TYR A 242 22.14 -6.78 -9.44
CA TYR A 242 21.07 -6.56 -8.46
C TYR A 242 20.29 -7.83 -8.14
N LEU A 243 20.01 -8.03 -6.84
CA LEU A 243 19.03 -9.01 -6.35
C LEU A 243 18.02 -8.28 -5.46
N VAL A 244 16.76 -8.29 -5.85
CA VAL A 244 15.67 -7.64 -5.11
C VAL A 244 14.79 -8.72 -4.47
N LEU A 245 14.50 -8.60 -3.18
CA LEU A 245 13.44 -9.34 -2.50
C LEU A 245 12.36 -8.36 -2.08
N ASP A 246 11.19 -8.51 -2.70
CA ASP A 246 10.02 -7.72 -2.37
C ASP A 246 9.28 -8.35 -1.18
N GLU A 247 8.72 -7.52 -0.30
CA GLU A 247 8.01 -7.95 0.91
C GLU A 247 8.85 -8.87 1.82
N LEU A 248 10.04 -8.37 2.17
CA LEU A 248 11.05 -9.01 3.00
C LEU A 248 10.48 -9.62 4.29
N HIS A 249 9.47 -8.98 4.89
CA HIS A 249 8.76 -9.46 6.08
C HIS A 249 8.04 -10.80 5.91
N THR A 250 7.85 -11.27 4.67
CA THR A 250 7.24 -12.59 4.39
C THR A 250 8.26 -13.74 4.44
N TYR A 251 9.56 -13.44 4.56
CA TYR A 251 10.63 -14.43 4.59
C TYR A 251 11.14 -14.64 6.02
N ASP A 252 10.27 -15.09 6.93
CA ASP A 252 10.62 -15.40 8.31
C ASP A 252 10.72 -16.92 8.57
N GLY A 253 11.22 -17.28 9.76
CA GLY A 253 11.32 -18.65 10.22
C GLY A 253 12.00 -19.60 9.21
N ALA A 254 11.35 -20.75 8.96
CA ALA A 254 11.86 -21.77 8.04
C ALA A 254 11.95 -21.27 6.59
N GLN A 255 10.97 -20.47 6.15
CA GLN A 255 10.96 -19.93 4.78
C GLN A 255 12.14 -18.97 4.56
N GLY A 256 12.44 -18.12 5.54
CA GLY A 256 13.61 -17.25 5.51
C GLY A 256 14.93 -18.01 5.39
N ALA A 257 15.08 -19.10 6.14
CA ALA A 257 16.27 -19.96 6.07
C ALA A 257 16.45 -20.60 4.69
N ASP A 258 15.37 -21.11 4.08
CA ASP A 258 15.40 -21.69 2.74
C ASP A 258 15.82 -20.67 1.68
N VAL A 259 15.29 -19.44 1.76
CA VAL A 259 15.66 -18.34 0.86
C VAL A 259 17.13 -17.94 1.06
N ALA A 260 17.61 -17.90 2.30
CA ALA A 260 19.02 -17.61 2.58
C ALA A 260 19.94 -18.66 1.91
N CYS A 261 19.62 -19.95 2.02
CA CYS A 261 20.37 -21.03 1.35
C CYS A 261 20.25 -20.95 -0.18
N LEU A 262 19.11 -20.52 -0.71
CA LEU A 262 18.92 -20.29 -2.14
C LEU A 262 19.82 -19.16 -2.66
N ILE A 263 19.91 -18.04 -1.94
CA ILE A 263 20.77 -16.91 -2.32
C ILE A 263 22.24 -17.33 -2.33
N ARG A 264 22.70 -18.09 -1.34
CA ARG A 264 24.07 -18.64 -1.33
C ARG A 264 24.36 -19.52 -2.54
N ARG A 265 23.43 -20.40 -2.91
CA ARG A 265 23.54 -21.25 -4.11
C ARG A 265 23.57 -20.42 -5.40
N LEU A 266 22.79 -19.34 -5.47
CA LEU A 266 22.84 -18.40 -6.61
C LEU A 266 24.22 -17.76 -6.73
N LYS A 267 24.76 -17.23 -5.62
CA LYS A 267 26.09 -16.61 -5.60
C LYS A 267 27.18 -17.59 -6.02
N GLU A 268 27.17 -18.80 -5.46
CA GLU A 268 28.13 -19.85 -5.80
C GLU A 268 28.07 -20.22 -7.28
N ARG A 269 26.86 -20.46 -7.81
CA ARG A 269 26.65 -20.83 -9.22
C ARG A 269 27.15 -19.76 -10.20
N LEU A 270 27.00 -18.49 -9.84
CA LEU A 270 27.41 -17.36 -10.67
C LEU A 270 28.79 -16.81 -10.28
N SER A 271 29.50 -17.47 -9.36
CA SER A 271 30.81 -17.08 -8.85
C SER A 271 30.84 -15.62 -8.36
N ILE A 272 29.81 -15.20 -7.62
CA ILE A 272 29.67 -13.84 -7.09
C ILE A 272 30.26 -13.80 -5.67
N PRO A 273 31.38 -13.09 -5.46
CA PRO A 273 31.96 -12.90 -4.13
C PRO A 273 31.04 -12.09 -3.21
N LYS A 274 31.20 -12.28 -1.90
CA LYS A 274 30.57 -11.41 -0.90
C LYS A 274 30.94 -9.95 -1.17
N GLY A 275 29.95 -9.07 -1.12
CA GLY A 275 30.09 -7.64 -1.34
C GLY A 275 29.89 -7.20 -2.78
N GLU A 276 29.87 -8.09 -3.77
CA GLU A 276 29.69 -7.70 -5.18
C GLU A 276 28.22 -7.57 -5.60
N LEU A 277 27.33 -8.35 -4.99
CA LEU A 277 25.90 -8.30 -5.26
C LEU A 277 25.26 -7.13 -4.53
N CYS A 278 24.65 -6.20 -5.28
CA CYS A 278 23.83 -5.15 -4.68
C CYS A 278 22.46 -5.72 -4.36
N VAL A 279 22.15 -5.85 -3.07
CA VAL A 279 20.88 -6.42 -2.62
C VAL A 279 19.89 -5.32 -2.26
N VAL A 280 18.64 -5.55 -2.63
CA VAL A 280 17.53 -4.66 -2.29
C VAL A 280 16.47 -5.47 -1.57
N GLY A 281 16.07 -5.00 -0.39
CA GLY A 281 14.90 -5.52 0.31
C GLY A 281 13.83 -4.45 0.36
N THR A 282 12.57 -4.79 0.11
CA THR A 282 11.47 -3.89 0.47
C THR A 282 10.67 -4.54 1.58
N SER A 283 10.14 -3.77 2.51
CA SER A 283 9.25 -4.29 3.54
C SER A 283 8.15 -3.29 3.82
N ALA A 284 6.97 -3.77 4.21
CA ALA A 284 6.09 -2.96 5.03
C ALA A 284 6.82 -2.57 6.33
N THR A 285 6.48 -1.41 6.89
CA THR A 285 7.01 -0.93 8.17
C THR A 285 6.96 -2.05 9.19
N LEU A 286 8.12 -2.49 9.68
CA LEU A 286 8.19 -3.54 10.69
C LEU A 286 7.69 -2.97 12.01
N ASP A 287 6.55 -3.48 12.47
CA ASP A 287 6.09 -3.23 13.83
C ASP A 287 7.10 -3.85 14.80
N ASP A 288 7.73 -3.03 15.64
CA ASP A 288 8.62 -3.46 16.73
C ASP A 288 7.93 -4.37 17.79
N LYS A 289 6.68 -4.80 17.57
CA LYS A 289 5.92 -5.67 18.49
C LYS A 289 6.61 -7.01 18.76
N GLN A 290 7.45 -7.50 17.86
CA GLN A 290 8.24 -8.73 18.09
C GLN A 290 9.51 -8.51 18.93
N ALA A 291 9.92 -7.27 19.18
CA ALA A 291 11.19 -6.95 19.84
C ALA A 291 11.23 -7.22 21.37
N GLY A 292 10.11 -7.61 21.98
CA GLY A 292 10.02 -7.79 23.43
C GLY A 292 10.25 -9.20 23.96
N LYS A 293 10.38 -10.24 23.12
CA LYS A 293 10.34 -11.64 23.61
C LYS A 293 11.52 -12.55 23.30
N GLU A 294 12.46 -12.19 22.44
CA GLU A 294 13.59 -13.07 22.13
C GLU A 294 14.91 -12.30 22.17
N GLY A 295 15.79 -12.67 23.12
CA GLY A 295 17.19 -12.21 23.14
C GLY A 295 17.65 -11.36 24.34
N LYS A 296 17.27 -11.70 25.58
CA LYS A 296 18.15 -11.38 26.74
C LYS A 296 19.15 -12.52 26.93
N ALA A 297 20.21 -12.51 26.12
CA ALA A 297 21.41 -13.30 26.40
C ALA A 297 22.63 -12.37 26.28
N ASP A 298 23.45 -12.39 27.32
CA ASP A 298 24.77 -11.76 27.46
C ASP A 298 24.86 -10.22 27.55
N GLY A 299 24.62 -9.72 28.77
CA GLY A 299 25.71 -9.19 29.61
C GLY A 299 26.51 -7.97 29.16
N SER A 300 26.19 -7.29 28.06
CA SER A 300 26.77 -5.99 27.71
C SER A 300 25.74 -4.87 27.84
N ALA A 301 26.04 -3.89 28.67
CA ALA A 301 25.38 -2.60 28.62
C ALA A 301 25.97 -1.85 27.41
N ASP A 302 25.15 -1.58 26.39
CA ASP A 302 25.03 -0.28 25.72
C ASP A 302 24.31 -0.40 24.36
N ALA A 303 23.40 0.54 24.12
CA ALA A 303 22.47 0.70 22.98
C ALA A 303 21.25 -0.24 22.94
N VAL A 304 20.05 0.36 23.11
CA VAL A 304 18.78 -0.27 22.75
C VAL A 304 18.80 -0.48 21.24
N GLU A 305 18.85 -1.74 20.81
CA GLU A 305 18.84 -2.08 19.40
C GLU A 305 17.58 -1.52 18.71
N THR A 306 17.79 -0.66 17.71
CA THR A 306 16.68 -0.05 16.96
C THR A 306 16.06 -1.05 15.97
N GLY A 307 14.85 -0.75 15.47
CA GLY A 307 14.23 -1.54 14.41
C GLY A 307 15.08 -1.61 13.13
N LYS A 308 15.84 -0.54 12.83
CA LYS A 308 16.79 -0.52 11.71
C LYS A 308 17.93 -1.49 11.90
N ASP A 309 18.53 -1.52 13.09
CA ASP A 309 19.64 -2.43 13.40
C ASP A 309 19.22 -3.90 13.23
N ARG A 310 18.02 -4.24 13.73
CA ARG A 310 17.45 -5.59 13.57
C ARG A 310 17.26 -5.94 12.11
N LEU A 311 16.63 -5.04 11.35
CA LEU A 311 16.35 -5.29 9.94
C LEU A 311 17.62 -5.38 9.11
N ALA A 312 18.61 -4.53 9.38
CA ALA A 312 19.91 -4.57 8.75
C ALA A 312 20.61 -5.91 9.03
N ARG A 313 20.64 -6.37 10.28
CA ARG A 313 21.23 -7.68 10.66
C ARG A 313 20.49 -8.86 10.03
N PHE A 314 19.17 -8.86 10.09
CA PHE A 314 18.34 -9.89 9.47
C PHE A 314 18.64 -9.96 7.97
N SER A 315 18.61 -8.81 7.29
CA SER A 315 18.91 -8.71 5.87
C SER A 315 20.33 -9.19 5.57
N GLY A 316 21.33 -8.78 6.35
CA GLY A 316 22.71 -9.20 6.14
C GLY A 316 22.89 -10.71 6.27
N THR A 317 22.16 -11.35 7.18
CA THR A 317 22.15 -12.82 7.35
C THR A 317 21.45 -13.52 6.18
N LEU A 318 20.29 -13.00 5.76
CA LEU A 318 19.50 -13.54 4.65
C LEU A 318 20.27 -13.48 3.33
N PHE A 319 20.85 -12.32 3.05
CA PHE A 319 21.56 -12.06 1.80
C PHE A 319 23.01 -12.53 1.79
N GLU A 320 23.59 -12.84 2.95
CA GLU A 320 25.04 -13.05 3.11
C GLU A 320 25.85 -11.83 2.61
N GLU A 321 25.41 -10.64 3.03
CA GLU A 321 26.02 -9.36 2.66
C GLU A 321 26.17 -8.47 3.89
N ASP A 322 27.14 -7.56 3.86
CA ASP A 322 27.30 -6.57 4.93
C ASP A 322 26.32 -5.42 4.69
N ILE A 323 25.26 -5.38 5.50
CA ILE A 323 24.20 -4.38 5.40
C ILE A 323 24.23 -3.55 6.69
N PRO A 324 24.75 -2.32 6.64
CA PRO A 324 24.81 -1.48 7.82
C PRO A 324 23.46 -0.76 8.04
N PRO A 325 23.16 -0.25 9.25
CA PRO A 325 21.87 0.38 9.56
C PRO A 325 21.51 1.56 8.65
N GLU A 326 22.48 2.32 8.15
CA GLU A 326 22.29 3.41 7.19
C GLU A 326 21.84 2.93 5.79
N ALA A 327 21.89 1.63 5.53
CA ALA A 327 21.28 1.03 4.34
C ALA A 327 19.75 0.92 4.45
N VAL A 328 19.18 1.09 5.65
CA VAL A 328 17.74 1.06 5.89
C VAL A 328 17.15 2.46 5.70
N VAL A 329 16.50 2.62 4.55
CA VAL A 329 15.81 3.84 4.12
C VAL A 329 14.34 3.73 4.51
N ASP A 330 13.94 4.51 5.51
CA ASP A 330 12.53 4.65 5.90
C ASP A 330 11.81 5.66 5.01
N GLU A 331 10.48 5.66 5.10
CA GLU A 331 9.68 6.77 4.63
C GLU A 331 9.89 8.02 5.48
N ASP A 332 9.88 9.18 4.82
CA ASP A 332 9.84 10.49 5.46
C ASP A 332 8.48 11.12 5.16
N ARG A 333 7.80 11.60 6.20
CA ARG A 333 6.50 12.26 6.10
C ARG A 333 6.64 13.70 6.56
N LEU A 334 5.84 14.58 5.97
CA LEU A 334 5.77 15.97 6.42
C LEU A 334 5.27 16.04 7.87
N GLU A 335 5.88 16.90 8.65
CA GLU A 335 5.41 17.27 9.98
C GLU A 335 4.14 18.13 9.88
N VAL A 336 3.38 18.21 10.97
CA VAL A 336 2.09 18.93 10.96
C VAL A 336 2.31 20.38 10.55
N GLU A 337 3.34 21.02 11.09
CA GLU A 337 3.74 22.41 10.84
C GLU A 337 4.13 22.68 9.39
N GLU A 338 4.54 21.65 8.65
CA GLU A 338 4.90 21.77 7.22
C GLU A 338 3.67 21.63 6.31
N ILE A 339 2.57 21.10 6.84
CA ILE A 339 1.32 20.90 6.09
C ILE A 339 0.40 22.11 6.24
N VAL A 340 0.27 22.65 7.46
CA VAL A 340 -0.64 23.76 7.79
C VAL A 340 0.04 25.13 7.71
N PHE A 341 -0.74 26.20 7.65
CA PHE A 341 -0.21 27.55 7.78
C PHE A 341 0.21 27.86 9.23
N PRO A 342 1.23 28.72 9.46
CA PRO A 342 1.74 29.02 10.80
C PRO A 342 0.69 29.56 11.78
N ASP A 343 -0.23 30.38 11.29
CA ASP A 343 -1.29 31.02 12.09
C ASP A 343 -2.68 30.52 11.63
N PRO A 344 -3.09 29.32 12.05
CA PRO A 344 -4.36 28.77 11.64
C PRO A 344 -5.54 29.50 12.31
N ILE A 345 -6.61 29.72 11.56
CA ILE A 345 -7.80 30.43 12.00
C ILE A 345 -8.84 29.48 12.59
N ASP A 346 -9.58 29.97 13.58
CA ASP A 346 -10.80 29.33 14.06
C ASP A 346 -11.91 29.45 13.02
N ILE A 347 -12.86 28.52 13.06
CA ILE A 347 -14.02 28.48 12.17
C ILE A 347 -15.29 28.32 12.97
N GLU A 348 -16.37 28.95 12.51
CA GLU A 348 -17.69 28.75 13.11
C GLU A 348 -18.26 27.39 12.67
N LEU A 349 -18.64 26.57 13.65
CA LEU A 349 -19.25 25.27 13.38
C LEU A 349 -20.68 25.46 12.85
N PRO A 350 -21.07 24.78 11.75
CA PRO A 350 -22.41 24.90 11.22
C PRO A 350 -23.47 24.19 12.08
N ALA A 351 -24.74 24.30 11.69
CA ALA A 351 -25.81 23.51 12.30
C ALA A 351 -25.61 22.01 12.01
N PRO A 352 -25.63 21.12 13.03
CA PRO A 352 -25.41 19.69 12.86
C PRO A 352 -26.36 19.03 11.86
N GLU A 353 -27.64 19.40 11.87
CA GLU A 353 -28.66 18.79 11.00
C GLU A 353 -28.43 19.09 9.52
N ALA A 354 -27.73 20.19 9.21
CA ALA A 354 -27.35 20.53 7.84
C ALA A 354 -26.14 19.71 7.33
N CYS A 355 -25.43 19.02 8.23
CA CYS A 355 -24.27 18.22 7.90
C CYS A 355 -24.62 16.81 7.39
N ASP A 356 -25.85 16.35 7.58
CA ASP A 356 -26.26 15.02 7.10
C ASP A 356 -26.30 14.95 5.56
N PRO A 357 -25.92 13.80 4.96
CA PRO A 357 -26.10 13.57 3.52
C PRO A 357 -27.58 13.60 3.12
N VAL A 358 -27.88 14.19 1.96
CA VAL A 358 -29.23 14.17 1.38
C VAL A 358 -29.41 12.91 0.51
N GLU A 359 -30.65 12.45 0.36
CA GLU A 359 -30.96 11.30 -0.49
C GLU A 359 -30.50 11.53 -1.94
N GLY A 360 -29.80 10.55 -2.52
CA GLY A 360 -29.25 10.62 -3.88
C GLY A 360 -27.97 11.46 -4.03
N GLU A 361 -27.43 12.01 -2.94
CA GLU A 361 -26.23 12.86 -2.97
C GLU A 361 -24.94 12.02 -3.09
N ASP A 362 -24.15 12.26 -4.15
CA ASP A 362 -22.85 11.62 -4.32
C ASP A 362 -21.76 12.24 -3.39
N ALA A 363 -20.56 11.66 -3.39
CA ALA A 363 -19.47 12.10 -2.49
C ALA A 363 -18.98 13.52 -2.75
N LEU A 364 -18.78 13.85 -4.02
CA LEU A 364 -18.23 15.13 -4.42
C LEU A 364 -19.28 16.23 -4.27
N THR A 365 -20.54 15.95 -4.61
CA THR A 365 -21.67 16.85 -4.40
C THR A 365 -21.87 17.15 -2.91
N TYR A 366 -21.81 16.12 -2.05
CA TYR A 366 -21.82 16.30 -0.59
C TYR A 366 -20.67 17.19 -0.13
N ALA A 367 -19.42 16.90 -0.54
CA ALA A 367 -18.26 17.70 -0.14
C ALA A 367 -18.36 19.17 -0.59
N LYS A 368 -18.89 19.43 -1.80
CA LYS A 368 -19.13 20.80 -2.30
C LYS A 368 -20.16 21.55 -1.45
N ARG A 369 -21.27 20.90 -1.07
CA ARG A 369 -22.30 21.49 -0.19
C ARG A 369 -21.76 21.76 1.21
N GLN A 370 -21.02 20.79 1.77
CA GLN A 370 -20.38 20.96 3.07
C GLN A 370 -19.35 22.10 3.04
N ALA A 371 -18.51 22.21 2.00
CA ALA A 371 -17.58 23.33 1.88
C ALA A 371 -18.28 24.68 1.96
N LEU A 372 -19.41 24.86 1.28
CA LEU A 372 -20.20 26.10 1.37
C LEU A 372 -20.72 26.34 2.79
N LEU A 373 -21.26 25.29 3.43
CA LEU A 373 -21.83 25.36 4.78
C LEU A 373 -20.78 25.77 5.83
N TRP A 374 -19.53 25.31 5.66
CA TRP A 374 -18.40 25.63 6.53
C TRP A 374 -17.69 26.94 6.12
N GLY A 375 -18.19 27.70 5.15
CA GLY A 375 -17.56 28.97 4.71
C GLY A 375 -16.27 28.78 3.88
N GLY A 376 -16.12 27.63 3.24
CA GLY A 376 -15.03 27.27 2.33
C GLY A 376 -15.25 27.70 0.87
N PRO A 377 -14.44 27.18 -0.06
CA PRO A 377 -14.48 27.60 -1.46
C PRO A 377 -15.75 27.15 -2.17
N VAL A 378 -16.35 28.06 -2.94
CA VAL A 378 -17.56 27.82 -3.72
C VAL A 378 -17.22 27.22 -5.08
N PHE A 379 -17.79 26.06 -5.40
CA PHE A 379 -17.71 25.49 -6.74
C PHE A 379 -18.57 26.30 -7.71
N LYS A 380 -17.96 26.91 -8.72
CA LYS A 380 -18.68 27.65 -9.77
C LYS A 380 -19.10 26.66 -10.86
N GLU A 381 -20.39 26.33 -10.91
CA GLU A 381 -20.93 25.48 -11.97
C GLU A 381 -20.71 26.07 -13.35
N VAL A 382 -20.56 25.21 -14.36
CA VAL A 382 -20.49 25.65 -15.75
C VAL A 382 -21.93 25.90 -16.22
N PRO A 383 -22.28 27.10 -16.72
CA PRO A 383 -23.63 27.38 -17.18
C PRO A 383 -24.07 26.35 -18.24
N SER A 384 -25.20 25.69 -18.01
CA SER A 384 -25.76 24.65 -18.88
C SER A 384 -26.26 25.16 -20.25
N GLY A 385 -26.09 26.45 -20.55
CA GLY A 385 -26.77 27.15 -21.63
C GLY A 385 -26.01 27.33 -22.94
N GLN A 386 -24.71 27.01 -23.03
CA GLN A 386 -23.95 27.20 -24.28
C GLN A 386 -22.96 26.05 -24.50
N PHE A 387 -23.31 25.16 -25.43
CA PHE A 387 -22.57 23.98 -25.89
C PHE A 387 -22.33 22.89 -24.83
N PRO A 388 -22.24 21.61 -25.23
CA PRO A 388 -21.82 20.56 -24.31
C PRO A 388 -20.38 20.83 -23.88
N VAL A 389 -20.20 21.18 -22.61
CA VAL A 389 -18.89 21.26 -21.95
C VAL A 389 -18.22 19.90 -22.07
N SER A 390 -16.96 19.85 -22.50
CA SER A 390 -16.24 18.58 -22.60
C SER A 390 -16.06 17.96 -21.21
N SER A 391 -15.99 16.63 -21.13
CA SER A 391 -15.71 15.93 -19.87
C SER A 391 -14.40 16.41 -19.23
N GLU A 392 -13.38 16.69 -20.06
CA GLU A 392 -12.07 17.18 -19.64
C GLU A 392 -12.14 18.57 -18.97
N GLU A 393 -12.93 19.49 -19.52
CA GLU A 393 -13.10 20.83 -18.92
C GLU A 393 -13.81 20.77 -17.56
N LYS A 394 -14.76 19.84 -17.41
CA LYS A 394 -15.44 19.60 -16.14
C LYS A 394 -14.47 19.04 -15.10
N GLU A 395 -13.70 18.02 -15.46
CA GLU A 395 -12.69 17.40 -14.59
C GLU A 395 -11.63 18.43 -14.14
N ALA A 396 -11.14 19.28 -15.05
CA ALA A 396 -10.17 20.31 -14.71
C ALA A 396 -10.69 21.34 -13.70
N LYS A 397 -11.96 21.75 -13.80
CA LYS A 397 -12.59 22.66 -12.82
C LYS A 397 -12.81 21.99 -11.47
N GLU A 398 -13.18 20.71 -11.47
CA GLU A 398 -13.30 19.92 -10.25
C GLU A 398 -11.95 19.79 -9.56
N ASP A 399 -10.89 19.44 -10.30
CA ASP A 399 -9.54 19.38 -9.77
C ASP A 399 -9.06 20.71 -9.20
N GLN A 400 -9.33 21.83 -9.88
CA GLN A 400 -8.99 23.16 -9.36
C GLN A 400 -9.72 23.44 -8.03
N TRP A 401 -11.01 23.13 -7.94
CA TRP A 401 -11.76 23.32 -6.70
C TRP A 401 -11.25 22.44 -5.55
N LEU A 402 -10.83 21.20 -5.84
CA LEU A 402 -10.24 20.31 -4.83
C LEU A 402 -8.89 20.84 -4.31
N LEU A 403 -8.11 21.51 -5.18
CA LEU A 403 -6.87 22.21 -4.80
C LEU A 403 -7.18 23.43 -3.92
N ASP A 404 -8.18 24.23 -4.30
CA ASP A 404 -8.62 25.40 -3.53
C ASP A 404 -9.15 24.97 -2.14
N LEU A 405 -9.89 23.86 -2.07
CA LEU A 405 -10.36 23.24 -0.83
C LEU A 405 -9.18 22.84 0.06
N GLY A 406 -8.15 22.21 -0.51
CA GLY A 406 -6.96 21.84 0.25
C GLY A 406 -6.21 23.05 0.78
N GLY A 407 -6.02 24.08 -0.04
CA GLY A 407 -5.40 25.35 0.38
C GLY A 407 -6.19 26.07 1.47
N TRP A 408 -7.52 25.97 1.46
CA TRP A 408 -8.37 26.52 2.51
C TRP A 408 -8.31 25.71 3.81
N LEU A 409 -8.43 24.38 3.75
CA LEU A 409 -8.35 23.50 4.94
C LEU A 409 -7.04 23.68 5.70
N LYS A 410 -5.91 23.85 5.00
CA LYS A 410 -4.59 24.11 5.60
C LYS A 410 -4.54 25.36 6.50
N LYS A 411 -5.47 26.29 6.34
CA LYS A 411 -5.57 27.51 7.16
C LYS A 411 -6.37 27.27 8.43
N LEU A 412 -7.09 26.16 8.56
CA LEU A 412 -8.02 25.94 9.67
C LEU A 412 -7.33 25.29 10.85
N LYS A 413 -7.61 25.82 12.05
CA LYS A 413 -7.12 25.24 13.31
C LYS A 413 -7.70 23.84 13.54
N LEU A 414 -8.97 23.64 13.18
CA LEU A 414 -9.61 22.32 13.27
C LEU A 414 -8.87 21.26 12.43
N PHE A 415 -8.36 21.62 11.25
CA PHE A 415 -7.55 20.72 10.43
C PHE A 415 -6.20 20.42 11.10
N LYS A 416 -5.52 21.44 11.65
CA LYS A 416 -4.29 21.23 12.43
C LYS A 416 -4.50 20.27 13.60
N LEU A 417 -5.53 20.47 14.42
CA LEU A 417 -5.87 19.61 15.55
C LEU A 417 -6.14 18.16 15.12
N LEU A 418 -6.83 17.99 13.98
CA LEU A 418 -7.08 16.68 13.40
C LEU A 418 -5.76 15.96 13.07
N LEU A 419 -4.82 16.63 12.40
CA LEU A 419 -3.52 16.06 12.08
C LEU A 419 -2.70 15.73 13.33
N GLU A 420 -2.70 16.59 14.34
CA GLU A 420 -2.02 16.35 15.62
C GLU A 420 -2.58 15.12 16.34
N ILE A 421 -3.90 14.90 16.32
CA ILE A 421 -4.51 13.72 16.94
C ILE A 421 -4.02 12.45 16.27
N PHE A 422 -3.99 12.41 14.93
CA PHE A 422 -3.51 11.24 14.21
C PHE A 422 -2.00 11.04 14.34
N HIS A 423 -1.22 12.12 14.37
CA HIS A 423 0.22 12.04 14.62
C HIS A 423 0.52 11.50 16.01
N GLN A 424 -0.20 11.97 17.04
CA GLN A 424 -0.08 11.45 18.40
C GLN A 424 -0.50 9.98 18.50
N ALA A 425 -1.59 9.59 17.82
CA ALA A 425 -2.01 8.19 17.76
C ALA A 425 -0.95 7.30 17.09
N GLU A 426 -0.33 7.76 16.01
CA GLU A 426 0.78 7.05 15.32
C GLU A 426 2.00 6.90 16.25
N MET A 427 2.41 7.96 16.94
CA MET A 427 3.51 7.91 17.91
C MET A 427 3.23 6.97 19.10
N ASN A 428 1.98 6.93 19.56
CA ASN A 428 1.55 6.08 20.66
C ASN A 428 1.19 4.64 20.22
N ARG A 429 1.21 4.34 18.90
CA ARG A 429 0.80 3.06 18.31
C ARG A 429 -0.67 2.71 18.58
N GLU A 430 -1.52 3.73 18.55
CA GLU A 430 -2.97 3.66 18.71
C GLU A 430 -3.71 3.79 17.37
N ASP A 431 -2.99 3.93 16.25
CA ASP A 431 -3.57 3.99 14.91
C ASP A 431 -3.86 2.58 14.33
N PRO A 432 -4.91 2.41 13.51
CA PRO A 432 -5.95 3.39 13.17
C PRO A 432 -6.93 3.63 14.33
N LEU A 433 -7.51 4.84 14.40
CA LEU A 433 -8.42 5.21 15.49
C LEU A 433 -9.85 4.72 15.23
N ALA A 434 -10.54 4.25 16.28
CA ALA A 434 -11.97 4.00 16.19
C ALA A 434 -12.73 5.32 15.99
N TRP A 435 -13.82 5.30 15.22
CA TRP A 435 -14.61 6.50 14.93
C TRP A 435 -15.03 7.29 16.18
N MET A 436 -15.55 6.59 17.19
CA MET A 436 -15.98 7.21 18.45
C MET A 436 -14.84 7.83 19.23
N GLU A 437 -13.65 7.23 19.15
CA GLU A 437 -12.47 7.73 19.83
C GLU A 437 -11.93 9.00 19.18
N LEU A 438 -11.96 9.09 17.85
CA LEU A 438 -11.65 10.33 17.15
C LEU A 438 -12.59 11.47 17.59
N ILE A 439 -13.89 11.18 17.69
CA ILE A 439 -14.88 12.17 18.12
C ILE A 439 -14.60 12.66 19.53
N ASP A 440 -14.33 11.76 20.47
CA ASP A 440 -13.99 12.12 21.85
C ASP A 440 -12.72 12.96 21.91
N ARG A 441 -11.64 12.54 21.25
CA ARG A 441 -10.36 13.27 21.22
C ARG A 441 -10.50 14.66 20.61
N LEU A 442 -11.22 14.80 19.49
CA LEU A 442 -11.40 16.09 18.82
C LEU A 442 -12.32 17.02 19.63
N SER A 443 -13.39 16.47 20.23
CA SER A 443 -14.32 17.24 21.08
C SER A 443 -13.66 17.78 22.35
N ARG A 444 -12.64 17.09 22.87
CA ARG A 444 -11.86 17.57 24.02
C ARG A 444 -10.86 18.66 23.65
N LYS A 445 -10.28 18.60 22.44
CA LYS A 445 -9.29 19.57 21.98
C LYS A 445 -9.90 20.87 21.45
N GLU A 446 -11.07 20.80 20.80
CA GLU A 446 -11.72 21.96 20.20
C GLU A 446 -12.94 22.39 21.02
N LEU A 447 -12.80 23.53 21.70
CA LEU A 447 -13.81 24.09 22.61
C LEU A 447 -15.13 24.40 21.91
N ALA A 448 -15.12 24.68 20.60
CA ALA A 448 -16.34 24.96 19.84
C ALA A 448 -17.36 23.80 19.89
N PHE A 449 -16.91 22.54 20.01
CA PHE A 449 -17.81 21.38 20.15
C PHE A 449 -18.56 21.36 21.49
N GLY A 450 -18.11 22.11 22.49
CA GLY A 450 -18.82 22.26 23.77
C GLY A 450 -20.22 22.85 23.62
N LYS A 451 -20.50 23.57 22.52
CA LYS A 451 -21.84 24.10 22.18
C LYS A 451 -22.85 22.99 21.86
N PHE A 452 -22.39 21.80 21.51
CA PHE A 452 -23.21 20.67 21.10
C PHE A 452 -23.06 19.55 22.14
N PRO A 453 -23.97 19.41 23.11
CA PRO A 453 -23.82 18.43 24.18
C PRO A 453 -24.10 17.00 23.74
N LYS A 454 -24.90 16.81 22.68
CA LYS A 454 -25.22 15.50 22.12
C LYS A 454 -24.06 14.96 21.30
N ILE A 455 -23.82 13.66 21.40
CA ILE A 455 -22.71 13.02 20.68
C ILE A 455 -23.04 12.86 19.19
N GLU A 456 -24.32 12.70 18.87
CA GLU A 456 -24.85 12.60 17.51
C GLU A 456 -24.58 13.89 16.73
N ASP A 457 -24.82 15.06 17.34
CA ASP A 457 -24.55 16.36 16.73
C ASP A 457 -23.06 16.51 16.38
N ARG A 458 -22.17 16.06 17.27
CA ARG A 458 -20.71 16.07 17.05
C ARG A 458 -20.29 15.08 15.96
N GLN A 459 -20.94 13.91 15.89
CA GLN A 459 -20.71 12.94 14.82
C GLN A 459 -20.99 13.56 13.45
N MET A 460 -22.13 14.25 13.29
CA MET A 460 -22.51 14.88 12.02
C MET A 460 -21.49 15.93 11.58
N LEU A 461 -21.09 16.81 12.50
CA LEU A 461 -20.09 17.85 12.25
C LEU A 461 -18.73 17.26 11.85
N ILE A 462 -18.23 16.30 12.62
CA ILE A 462 -16.92 15.69 12.38
C ILE A 462 -16.92 14.88 11.09
N ALA A 463 -18.02 14.16 10.80
CA ALA A 463 -18.19 13.49 9.52
C ALA A 463 -18.17 14.49 8.36
N SER A 464 -18.96 15.56 8.42
CA SER A 464 -18.95 16.60 7.39
C SER A 464 -17.55 17.18 7.15
N PHE A 465 -16.82 17.49 8.22
CA PHE A 465 -15.46 18.02 8.12
C PHE A 465 -14.48 17.03 7.47
N ILE A 466 -14.49 15.77 7.90
CA ILE A 466 -13.62 14.72 7.36
C ILE A 466 -13.97 14.42 5.90
N ALA A 467 -15.22 14.63 5.47
CA ALA A 467 -15.62 14.50 4.08
C ALA A 467 -14.85 15.47 3.18
N MET A 468 -14.78 16.73 3.60
CA MET A 468 -14.02 17.74 2.89
C MET A 468 -12.53 17.37 2.86
N VAL A 469 -11.98 16.94 4.00
CA VAL A 469 -10.57 16.51 4.10
C VAL A 469 -10.26 15.34 3.16
N GLY A 470 -11.15 14.34 3.08
CA GLY A 470 -10.97 13.17 2.23
C GLY A 470 -11.02 13.47 0.72
N HIS A 471 -11.65 14.58 0.33
CA HIS A 471 -11.68 15.04 -1.06
C HIS A 471 -10.56 16.04 -1.39
N ALA A 472 -10.09 16.80 -0.41
CA ALA A 472 -9.11 17.85 -0.60
C ALA A 472 -7.83 17.34 -1.27
N ARG A 473 -7.32 18.14 -2.21
CA ARG A 473 -6.10 17.84 -2.95
C ARG A 473 -5.07 18.94 -2.77
N GLU A 474 -3.83 18.60 -3.10
CA GLU A 474 -2.72 19.52 -3.19
C GLU A 474 -1.91 19.23 -4.44
N LEU A 475 -1.34 20.27 -5.04
CA LEU A 475 -0.45 20.12 -6.17
C LEU A 475 0.94 19.72 -5.66
N ARG A 476 1.40 18.53 -6.06
CA ARG A 476 2.78 18.09 -5.83
C ARG A 476 3.34 17.64 -7.17
N SER A 477 4.53 18.13 -7.53
CA SER A 477 5.18 17.68 -8.77
C SER A 477 4.34 17.95 -10.04
N LYS A 478 3.58 19.05 -10.06
CA LYS A 478 2.61 19.41 -11.12
C LYS A 478 1.47 18.41 -11.32
N ARG A 479 1.25 17.49 -10.38
CA ARG A 479 0.12 16.57 -10.37
C ARG A 479 -0.72 16.78 -9.11
N SER A 480 -2.01 16.51 -9.22
CA SER A 480 -2.95 16.62 -8.11
C SER A 480 -2.87 15.35 -7.25
N PHE A 481 -2.56 15.52 -5.97
CA PHE A 481 -2.51 14.42 -4.99
C PHE A 481 -3.49 14.68 -3.85
N PRO A 482 -4.00 13.64 -3.17
CA PRO A 482 -4.73 13.83 -1.92
C PRO A 482 -3.91 14.70 -0.94
N LEU A 483 -4.56 15.69 -0.33
CA LEU A 483 -3.94 16.58 0.66
C LEU A 483 -3.34 15.74 1.79
N VAL A 484 -4.18 14.88 2.36
CA VAL A 484 -3.81 13.82 3.30
C VAL A 484 -4.51 12.52 2.90
N PRO A 485 -3.77 11.42 2.68
CA PRO A 485 -4.37 10.11 2.47
C PRO A 485 -5.31 9.75 3.62
N THR A 486 -6.59 9.65 3.30
CA THR A 486 -7.66 9.35 4.26
C THR A 486 -8.21 7.96 3.97
N GLN A 487 -8.17 7.07 4.96
CA GLN A 487 -8.67 5.71 4.85
C GLN A 487 -9.71 5.45 5.93
N VAL A 488 -10.77 4.74 5.55
CA VAL A 488 -11.74 4.17 6.48
C VAL A 488 -11.78 2.68 6.26
N GLN A 489 -11.63 1.93 7.35
CA GLN A 489 -11.60 0.48 7.33
C GLN A 489 -12.82 -0.05 8.10
N LEU A 490 -13.57 -0.93 7.44
CA LEU A 490 -14.66 -1.69 8.03
C LEU A 490 -14.33 -3.16 7.83
N TRP A 491 -14.22 -3.90 8.92
CA TRP A 491 -14.03 -5.35 8.86
C TRP A 491 -15.38 -6.05 8.92
N ILE A 492 -15.52 -7.07 8.06
CA ILE A 492 -16.71 -7.92 8.01
C ILE A 492 -16.21 -9.36 8.13
N ARG A 493 -16.64 -10.05 9.19
CA ARG A 493 -16.27 -11.46 9.43
C ARG A 493 -17.10 -12.38 8.55
N GLU A 494 -16.47 -13.43 8.02
CA GLU A 494 -17.20 -14.48 7.31
C GLU A 494 -18.05 -15.32 8.27
N LEU A 495 -19.28 -15.67 7.86
CA LEU A 495 -20.22 -16.45 8.69
C LEU A 495 -19.86 -17.94 8.86
N ARG A 496 -18.78 -18.45 8.27
CA ARG A 496 -18.42 -19.89 8.26
C ARG A 496 -18.27 -20.53 9.64
N ARG A 497 -17.95 -19.74 10.66
CA ARG A 497 -17.72 -20.22 12.03
C ARG A 497 -18.79 -19.73 13.01
N LEU A 498 -19.99 -19.44 12.52
CA LEU A 498 -21.11 -19.08 13.38
C LEU A 498 -21.57 -20.30 14.20
N GLY A 499 -21.69 -20.09 15.50
CA GLY A 499 -22.23 -21.05 16.45
C GLY A 499 -23.49 -20.52 17.14
N ARG A 500 -24.36 -21.45 17.54
CA ARG A 500 -25.48 -21.21 18.44
C ARG A 500 -25.14 -21.73 19.83
N ILE A 501 -25.20 -20.82 20.80
CA ILE A 501 -24.97 -21.11 22.20
C ILE A 501 -26.16 -21.88 22.78
N VAL A 502 -25.86 -22.98 23.47
CA VAL A 502 -26.86 -23.79 24.18
C VAL A 502 -27.21 -23.10 25.49
N SER A 503 -28.31 -22.34 25.51
CA SER A 503 -28.85 -21.72 26.71
C SER A 503 -30.37 -21.54 26.63
N ASP A 504 -31.02 -21.23 27.76
CA ASP A 504 -32.48 -21.03 27.86
C ASP A 504 -32.98 -19.90 26.94
N LYS A 505 -32.11 -18.94 26.60
CA LYS A 505 -32.38 -17.88 25.63
C LYS A 505 -31.56 -18.11 24.36
N PRO A 506 -32.12 -17.91 23.15
CA PRO A 506 -31.33 -17.99 21.94
C PRO A 506 -30.16 -16.99 21.98
N CYS A 507 -28.95 -17.48 21.70
CA CYS A 507 -27.74 -16.66 21.65
C CYS A 507 -26.79 -17.24 20.59
N PHE A 508 -26.01 -16.37 19.97
CA PHE A 508 -25.06 -16.71 18.91
C PHE A 508 -23.66 -16.26 19.31
N GLY A 509 -22.65 -16.92 18.76
CA GLY A 509 -21.24 -16.61 19.00
C GLY A 509 -20.35 -17.25 17.94
N TRP A 510 -19.04 -16.96 17.98
CA TRP A 510 -18.08 -17.57 17.06
C TRP A 510 -17.53 -18.87 17.64
N LEU A 511 -17.44 -19.93 16.82
CA LEU A 511 -16.95 -21.25 17.25
C LEU A 511 -15.45 -21.24 17.59
N ASP A 512 -14.69 -20.34 16.99
CA ASP A 512 -13.26 -20.11 17.21
C ASP A 512 -12.97 -19.16 18.39
N GLU A 513 -14.01 -18.54 18.95
CA GLU A 513 -13.94 -17.74 20.20
C GLU A 513 -14.98 -18.25 21.20
N PRO A 514 -14.83 -19.49 21.71
CA PRO A 514 -15.81 -20.07 22.61
C PRO A 514 -15.81 -19.33 23.95
N VAL A 515 -17.00 -18.95 24.42
CA VAL A 515 -17.19 -18.44 25.78
C VAL A 515 -16.94 -19.59 26.77
N GLN A 516 -16.02 -19.38 27.73
CA GLN A 516 -15.68 -20.41 28.72
C GLN A 516 -16.92 -20.85 29.51
N GLY A 517 -17.11 -22.17 29.64
CA GLY A 517 -18.23 -22.76 30.39
C GLY A 517 -19.54 -22.87 29.62
N VAL A 518 -19.56 -22.56 28.31
CA VAL A 518 -20.77 -22.57 27.48
C VAL A 518 -20.60 -23.50 26.29
N ASN A 519 -21.55 -24.42 26.09
CA ASN A 519 -21.56 -25.29 24.92
C ASN A 519 -22.04 -24.51 23.69
N ASN A 520 -21.25 -24.53 22.62
CA ASN A 520 -21.56 -23.87 21.35
C ASN A 520 -21.66 -24.91 20.23
N LEU A 521 -22.77 -24.92 19.49
CA LEU A 521 -23.00 -25.85 18.39
C LEU A 521 -22.93 -25.12 17.04
N PRO A 522 -22.46 -25.75 15.95
CA PRO A 522 -22.48 -25.12 14.64
C PRO A 522 -23.88 -24.66 14.25
N ALA A 523 -24.01 -23.39 13.85
CA ALA A 523 -25.27 -22.86 13.36
C ALA A 523 -25.49 -23.35 11.92
N CYS A 524 -26.32 -24.38 11.73
CA CYS A 524 -26.77 -24.79 10.40
C CYS A 524 -27.77 -23.76 9.86
N LEU A 525 -27.27 -22.70 9.23
CA LEU A 525 -28.08 -21.76 8.48
C LEU A 525 -28.39 -22.39 7.11
N SER A 526 -29.55 -23.02 6.97
CA SER A 526 -30.02 -23.52 5.67
C SER A 526 -30.57 -22.36 4.84
N LEU A 527 -29.99 -22.13 3.66
CA LEU A 527 -30.61 -21.29 2.63
C LEU A 527 -31.88 -22.00 2.14
N GLN A 528 -33.03 -21.32 2.20
CA GLN A 528 -34.27 -21.81 1.59
C GLN A 528 -34.32 -21.47 0.11
#